data_AF-A0A1I0DPZ4-F1
#
_entry.id   AF-A0A1I0DPZ4-F1
#
_cell.length_a   1.000
_cell.length_b   1.000
_cell.length_c   1.000
_cell.angle_alpha   90.00
_cell.angle_beta   90.00
_cell.angle_gamma   90.00
#
_symmetry.space_group_name_H-M   'P 1'
#
loop_
_entity.id
_entity.type
_entity.pdbx_description
1 polymer ?
#
loop_
_entity_poly.entity_id
_entity_poly.type
_entity_poly.pdbx_seq_one_letter_code
_entity_poly.pdbx_strand_id
1 'polypeptide(L)'
;MCVVLLLIFILAPVASLAAQAQDYAAWSKKNLDGSWTRTTEIAVATSSLPSLEPKDIGKFCPTYKHLPHEKRIQFWVGLLSSMAEFESNFNPKAAARGPSKDVFRRRDTNRGLLQISKQSANQPGYSCGIKKAKHLHDPAIHLPCAVKILSKWVGADHVIASYKGNKKNRGGGRYWAVLQEKNGRLPAISSFTRNLPVCRKG
;
A
#
# COMPACT_ATOMS: atom_id res chain seq x y z
N MET A 1 -27.44 -0.01 -68.75
CA MET A 1 -27.23 -1.10 -67.77
C MET A 1 -26.33 -0.55 -66.67
N CYS A 2 -26.87 -0.35 -65.47
CA CYS A 2 -26.22 0.35 -64.35
C CYS A 2 -25.31 -0.62 -63.58
N VAL A 3 -24.02 -0.32 -63.47
CA VAL A 3 -23.09 -1.07 -62.61
C VAL A 3 -23.21 -0.51 -61.20
N VAL A 4 -23.79 -1.28 -60.29
CA VAL A 4 -23.86 -0.94 -58.86
C VAL A 4 -22.55 -1.37 -58.21
N LEU A 5 -21.71 -0.39 -57.86
CA LEU A 5 -20.51 -0.61 -57.05
C LEU A 5 -20.92 -0.86 -55.59
N LEU A 6 -20.79 -2.11 -55.13
CA LEU A 6 -20.97 -2.45 -53.72
C LEU A 6 -19.72 -2.02 -52.94
N LEU A 7 -19.81 -0.88 -52.26
CA LEU A 7 -18.83 -0.45 -51.27
C LEU A 7 -19.01 -1.27 -49.99
N ILE A 8 -18.19 -2.30 -49.82
CA ILE A 8 -18.09 -3.03 -48.55
C ILE A 8 -17.30 -2.14 -47.58
N PHE A 9 -18.01 -1.45 -46.68
CA PHE A 9 -17.41 -0.81 -45.52
C PHE A 9 -17.01 -1.89 -44.50
N ILE A 10 -15.72 -2.25 -44.51
CA ILE A 10 -15.13 -3.07 -43.44
C ILE A 10 -15.03 -2.17 -42.21
N LEU A 11 -15.96 -2.30 -41.25
CA LEU A 11 -15.80 -1.73 -39.92
C LEU A 11 -14.61 -2.43 -39.25
N ALA A 12 -13.44 -1.80 -39.28
CA ALA A 12 -12.36 -2.18 -38.39
C ALA A 12 -12.81 -1.92 -36.93
N PRO A 13 -12.62 -2.86 -36.00
CA PRO A 13 -12.88 -2.57 -34.60
C PRO A 13 -11.86 -1.51 -34.17
N VAL A 14 -12.36 -0.32 -33.81
CA VAL A 14 -11.56 0.68 -33.12
C VAL A 14 -11.29 0.11 -31.73
N ALA A 15 -10.23 -0.69 -31.61
CA ALA A 15 -9.71 -1.09 -30.32
C ALA A 15 -9.35 0.19 -29.57
N SER A 16 -10.10 0.47 -28.51
CA SER A 16 -9.99 1.68 -27.71
C SER A 16 -8.54 1.93 -27.30
N LEU A 17 -7.98 3.07 -27.71
CA LEU A 17 -6.61 3.53 -27.43
C LEU A 17 -6.37 3.89 -25.95
N ALA A 18 -7.26 3.52 -25.03
CA ALA A 18 -6.95 3.44 -23.63
C ALA A 18 -6.28 2.09 -23.37
N ALA A 19 -5.01 1.97 -23.74
CA ALA A 19 -4.14 0.99 -23.10
C ALA A 19 -4.30 1.19 -21.60
N GLN A 20 -4.99 0.27 -20.93
CA GLN A 20 -5.15 0.32 -19.48
C GLN A 20 -3.74 0.39 -18.93
N ALA A 21 -3.36 1.52 -18.34
CA ALA A 21 -2.08 1.65 -17.69
C ALA A 21 -2.02 0.50 -16.67
N GLN A 22 -1.13 -0.45 -16.93
CA GLN A 22 -0.97 -1.64 -16.10
C GLN A 22 -0.84 -1.18 -14.65
N ASP A 23 -1.67 -1.74 -13.76
CA ASP A 23 -1.65 -1.38 -12.35
C ASP A 23 -0.23 -1.54 -11.78
N TYR A 24 0.31 -0.42 -11.28
CA TYR A 24 1.69 -0.26 -10.84
C TYR A 24 1.94 -0.87 -9.44
N ALA A 25 0.89 -1.22 -8.71
CA ALA A 25 1.01 -1.77 -7.36
C ALA A 25 1.54 -3.21 -7.39
N ALA A 26 2.27 -3.61 -6.34
CA ALA A 26 2.89 -4.94 -6.25
C ALA A 26 1.85 -6.07 -6.29
N TRP A 27 0.63 -5.80 -5.80
CA TRP A 27 -0.47 -6.76 -5.76
C TRP A 27 -1.27 -6.87 -7.07
N SER A 28 -0.94 -6.12 -8.12
CA SER A 28 -1.77 -6.00 -9.33
C SER A 28 -2.15 -7.35 -9.94
N LYS A 29 -1.19 -8.29 -10.01
CA LYS A 29 -1.43 -9.66 -10.51
C LYS A 29 -2.38 -10.49 -9.63
N LYS A 30 -2.55 -10.12 -8.36
CA LYS A 30 -3.47 -10.76 -7.40
C LYS A 30 -4.79 -10.02 -7.26
N ASN A 31 -4.88 -8.82 -7.83
CA ASN A 31 -6.07 -7.97 -7.82
C ASN A 31 -6.31 -7.37 -9.21
N LEU A 32 -6.74 -8.21 -10.14
CA LEU A 32 -6.87 -7.86 -11.57
C LEU A 32 -7.88 -6.74 -11.83
N ASP A 33 -8.87 -6.55 -10.95
CA ASP A 33 -9.85 -5.48 -11.07
C ASP A 33 -9.30 -4.12 -10.61
N GLY A 34 -8.10 -4.06 -10.02
CA GLY A 34 -7.45 -2.84 -9.50
C GLY A 34 -8.17 -2.20 -8.30
N SER A 35 -9.13 -2.89 -7.69
CA SER A 35 -9.94 -2.33 -6.58
C SER A 35 -9.09 -2.00 -5.35
N TRP A 36 -8.04 -2.77 -5.06
CA TRP A 36 -7.14 -2.53 -3.93
C TRP A 36 -6.33 -1.26 -4.14
N THR A 37 -5.82 -1.05 -5.35
CA THR A 37 -5.09 0.15 -5.75
C THR A 37 -5.99 1.37 -5.63
N ARG A 38 -7.17 1.38 -6.26
CA ARG A 38 -8.12 2.50 -6.19
C ARG A 38 -8.57 2.83 -4.75
N THR A 39 -8.88 1.80 -3.96
CA THR A 39 -9.24 1.98 -2.54
C THR A 39 -8.11 2.64 -1.76
N THR A 40 -6.86 2.20 -1.99
CA THR A 40 -5.70 2.74 -1.31
C THR A 40 -5.38 4.16 -1.78
N GLU A 41 -5.54 4.45 -3.07
CA GLU A 41 -5.38 5.80 -3.64
C GLU A 41 -6.34 6.80 -2.97
N ILE A 42 -7.62 6.46 -2.85
CA ILE A 42 -8.63 7.28 -2.15
C ILE A 42 -8.21 7.51 -0.69
N ALA A 43 -7.85 6.43 0.01
CA ALA A 43 -7.45 6.53 1.41
C ALA A 43 -6.18 7.39 1.60
N VAL A 44 -5.18 7.23 0.74
CA VAL A 44 -3.93 8.01 0.79
C VAL A 44 -4.19 9.47 0.45
N ALA A 45 -5.01 9.75 -0.57
CA ALA A 45 -5.36 11.11 -0.99
C ALA A 45 -6.01 11.93 0.13
N THR A 46 -6.80 11.28 0.99
CA THR A 46 -7.46 11.89 2.16
C THR A 46 -6.61 11.90 3.44
N SER A 47 -5.38 11.39 3.37
CA SER A 47 -4.45 11.32 4.50
C SER A 47 -3.39 12.42 4.45
N SER A 48 -2.57 12.52 5.49
CA SER A 48 -1.43 13.44 5.48
C SER A 48 -0.24 12.95 4.68
N LEU A 49 -0.17 11.66 4.30
CA LEU A 49 1.02 11.03 3.74
C LEU A 49 1.61 11.75 2.52
N PRO A 50 0.84 12.13 1.48
CA PRO A 50 1.41 12.79 0.30
C PRO A 50 2.09 14.14 0.61
N SER A 51 1.64 14.83 1.67
CA SER A 51 2.19 16.11 2.11
C SER A 51 3.43 15.97 2.99
N LEU A 52 3.71 14.76 3.50
CA LEU A 52 4.90 14.51 4.32
C LEU A 52 6.14 14.35 3.44
N GLU A 53 7.28 14.84 3.95
CA GLU A 53 8.61 14.60 3.39
C GLU A 53 9.51 13.92 4.45
N PRO A 54 9.34 12.60 4.67
CA PRO A 54 10.15 11.86 5.63
C PRO A 54 11.64 11.98 5.32
N LYS A 55 12.49 12.04 6.35
CA LYS A 55 13.95 12.23 6.19
C LYS A 55 14.60 11.13 5.35
N ASP A 56 14.03 9.94 5.36
CA ASP A 56 14.51 8.76 4.63
C ASP A 56 13.81 8.56 3.28
N ILE A 57 12.99 9.49 2.81
CA ILE A 57 12.21 9.35 1.57
C ILE A 57 13.10 9.06 0.35
N GLY A 58 14.29 9.66 0.27
CA GLY A 58 15.22 9.43 -0.85
C GLY A 58 15.73 7.99 -0.94
N LYS A 59 15.64 7.20 0.14
CA LYS A 59 15.93 5.77 0.11
C LYS A 59 14.87 5.02 -0.68
N PHE A 60 13.60 5.37 -0.53
CA PHE A 60 12.46 4.71 -1.18
C PHE A 60 12.07 5.32 -2.53
N CYS A 61 12.24 6.64 -2.69
CA CYS A 61 11.86 7.36 -3.89
C CYS A 61 12.75 8.60 -4.07
N PRO A 62 13.86 8.48 -4.83
CA PRO A 62 14.83 9.57 -5.00
C PRO A 62 14.25 10.88 -5.55
N THR A 63 13.21 10.81 -6.38
CA THR A 63 12.57 11.97 -7.01
C THR A 63 11.41 12.56 -6.19
N TYR A 64 11.03 11.96 -5.05
CA TYR A 64 9.78 12.24 -4.34
C TYR A 64 9.52 13.73 -4.06
N LYS A 65 10.56 14.46 -3.65
CA LYS A 65 10.43 15.90 -3.31
C LYS A 65 9.97 16.75 -4.50
N HIS A 66 10.27 16.32 -5.71
CA HIS A 66 9.89 17.01 -6.95
C HIS A 66 8.59 16.48 -7.55
N LEU A 67 7.98 15.46 -6.94
CA LEU A 67 6.74 14.89 -7.44
C LEU A 67 5.55 15.79 -7.09
N PRO A 68 4.62 16.00 -8.04
CA PRO A 68 3.34 16.59 -7.75
C PRO A 68 2.53 15.67 -6.83
N HIS A 69 1.57 16.25 -6.10
CA HIS A 69 0.79 15.56 -5.07
C HIS A 69 0.20 14.21 -5.54
N GLU A 70 -0.35 14.15 -6.75
CA GLU A 70 -0.93 12.94 -7.33
C GLU A 70 0.09 11.79 -7.49
N LYS A 71 1.33 12.10 -7.86
CA LYS A 71 2.39 11.08 -8.00
C LYS A 71 2.93 10.64 -6.65
N ARG A 72 2.86 11.49 -5.63
CA ARG A 72 3.17 11.11 -4.23
C ARG A 72 2.14 10.10 -3.70
N ILE A 73 0.88 10.18 -4.11
CA ILE A 73 -0.13 9.15 -3.78
C ILE A 73 0.31 7.77 -4.31
N GLN A 74 0.73 7.71 -5.57
CA GLN A 74 1.18 6.46 -6.20
C GLN A 74 2.37 5.83 -5.46
N PHE A 75 3.30 6.65 -4.94
CA PHE A 75 4.39 6.18 -4.10
C PHE A 75 3.88 5.45 -2.84
N TRP A 76 2.96 6.07 -2.09
CA TRP A 76 2.46 5.49 -0.84
C TRP A 76 1.63 4.22 -1.06
N VAL A 77 0.86 4.18 -2.15
CA VAL A 77 0.14 2.97 -2.59
C VAL A 77 1.13 1.87 -2.94
N GLY A 78 2.19 2.20 -3.69
CA GLY A 78 3.27 1.27 -4.01
C GLY A 78 3.95 0.71 -2.77
N LEU A 79 4.27 1.57 -1.78
CA LEU A 79 4.85 1.15 -0.50
C LEU A 79 3.94 0.15 0.24
N LEU A 80 2.67 0.50 0.44
CA LEU A 80 1.70 -0.36 1.12
C LEU A 80 1.49 -1.68 0.37
N SER A 81 1.46 -1.64 -0.97
CA SER A 81 1.32 -2.84 -1.77
C SER A 81 2.50 -3.79 -1.65
N SER A 82 3.73 -3.27 -1.65
CA SER A 82 4.94 -4.10 -1.48
C SER A 82 5.05 -4.67 -0.05
N MET A 83 4.57 -3.94 0.95
CA MET A 83 4.47 -4.49 2.31
C MET A 83 3.54 -5.71 2.38
N ALA A 84 2.41 -5.70 1.64
CA ALA A 84 1.44 -6.79 1.66
C ALA A 84 1.99 -8.13 1.13
N GLU A 85 3.02 -8.10 0.28
CA GLU A 85 3.76 -9.29 -0.16
C GLU A 85 4.36 -10.03 1.04
N PHE A 86 5.09 -9.30 1.88
CA PHE A 86 5.81 -9.87 3.01
C PHE A 86 4.92 -10.12 4.23
N GLU A 87 3.83 -9.37 4.37
CA GLU A 87 2.89 -9.52 5.49
C GLU A 87 1.89 -10.67 5.26
N SER A 88 1.44 -10.89 4.02
CA SER A 88 0.37 -11.86 3.74
C SER A 88 0.51 -12.64 2.44
N ASN A 89 1.57 -12.43 1.66
CA ASN A 89 1.66 -12.89 0.27
C ASN A 89 0.41 -12.47 -0.54
N PHE A 90 -0.02 -11.23 -0.34
CA PHE A 90 -1.21 -10.63 -0.97
C PHE A 90 -2.52 -11.37 -0.66
N ASN A 91 -2.62 -12.10 0.46
CA ASN A 91 -3.81 -12.84 0.82
C ASN A 91 -4.72 -12.05 1.80
N PRO A 92 -5.89 -11.54 1.36
CA PRO A 92 -6.80 -10.81 2.24
C PRO A 92 -7.45 -11.71 3.31
N LYS A 93 -7.42 -13.04 3.13
CA LYS A 93 -7.91 -14.01 4.12
C LYS A 93 -6.85 -14.46 5.12
N ALA A 94 -5.60 -14.00 4.97
CA ALA A 94 -4.53 -14.35 5.90
C ALA A 94 -4.88 -13.99 7.34
N ALA A 95 -4.55 -14.88 8.27
CA ALA A 95 -4.67 -14.63 9.69
C ALA A 95 -3.48 -15.24 10.42
N ALA A 96 -2.84 -14.47 11.30
CA ALA A 96 -1.73 -14.92 12.13
C ALA A 96 -1.96 -14.50 13.58
N ARG A 97 -1.53 -15.33 14.53
CA ARG A 97 -1.53 -14.94 15.94
C ARG A 97 -0.49 -13.82 16.12
N GLY A 98 -0.91 -12.68 16.67
CA GLY A 98 0.00 -11.59 16.99
C GLY A 98 1.05 -12.01 18.04
N PRO A 99 2.12 -11.21 18.21
CA PRO A 99 3.13 -11.49 19.22
C PRO A 99 2.51 -11.45 20.63
N SER A 100 2.81 -12.45 21.47
CA SER A 100 2.47 -12.46 22.90
C SER A 100 3.59 -11.83 23.69
N LYS A 101 3.28 -10.84 24.55
CA LYS A 101 4.19 -10.42 25.62
C LYS A 101 3.87 -11.08 26.97
N ASP A 102 2.70 -11.70 27.04
CA ASP A 102 2.13 -12.32 28.23
C ASP A 102 1.55 -13.67 27.79
N VAL A 103 1.92 -14.74 28.49
CA VAL A 103 1.47 -16.11 28.20
C VAL A 103 0.00 -16.29 28.61
N PHE A 104 -0.50 -15.49 29.55
CA PHE A 104 -1.87 -15.55 30.07
C PHE A 104 -2.85 -14.68 29.28
N ARG A 105 -2.36 -13.67 28.54
CA ARG A 105 -3.21 -12.83 27.68
C ARG A 105 -3.46 -13.50 26.33
N ARG A 106 -4.73 -13.67 25.97
CA ARG A 106 -5.11 -14.09 24.60
C ARG A 106 -4.48 -13.16 23.57
N ARG A 107 -3.70 -13.73 22.65
CA ARG A 107 -3.08 -13.00 21.54
C ARG A 107 -4.17 -12.46 20.64
N ASP A 108 -4.14 -11.17 20.32
CA ASP A 108 -4.98 -10.66 19.24
C ASP A 108 -4.50 -11.29 17.92
N THR A 109 -5.43 -11.53 17.02
CA THR A 109 -5.15 -12.14 15.73
C THR A 109 -5.03 -11.05 14.69
N ASN A 110 -3.89 -11.01 14.01
CA ASN A 110 -3.64 -10.16 12.86
C ASN A 110 -4.35 -10.77 11.64
N ARG A 111 -4.90 -9.93 10.77
CA ARG A 111 -5.72 -10.35 9.62
C ARG A 111 -5.44 -9.49 8.40
N GLY A 112 -5.69 -10.05 7.23
CA GLY A 112 -5.72 -9.33 5.97
C GLY A 112 -4.34 -8.98 5.41
N LEU A 113 -4.34 -8.11 4.40
CA LEU A 113 -3.20 -7.83 3.54
C LEU A 113 -1.97 -7.35 4.32
N LEU A 114 -2.18 -6.52 5.33
CA LEU A 114 -1.14 -5.89 6.16
C LEU A 114 -1.22 -6.31 7.62
N GLN A 115 -1.80 -7.49 7.88
CA GLN A 115 -1.77 -8.17 9.19
C GLN A 115 -2.16 -7.23 10.36
N ILE A 116 -3.32 -6.60 10.24
CA ILE A 116 -3.86 -5.67 11.24
C ILE A 116 -4.74 -6.43 12.24
N SER A 117 -4.69 -6.04 13.50
CA SER A 117 -5.51 -6.63 14.57
C SER A 117 -6.68 -5.71 14.92
N LYS A 118 -7.80 -6.24 15.42
CA LYS A 118 -8.96 -5.40 15.78
C LYS A 118 -8.61 -4.47 16.95
N GLN A 119 -7.90 -4.98 17.95
CA GLN A 119 -7.54 -4.21 19.14
C GLN A 119 -6.65 -3.01 18.77
N SER A 120 -5.64 -3.24 17.93
CA SER A 120 -4.70 -2.19 17.52
C SER A 120 -5.33 -1.17 16.57
N ALA A 121 -6.12 -1.62 15.59
CA ALA A 121 -6.84 -0.76 14.65
C ALA A 121 -7.77 0.26 15.34
N ASN A 122 -8.32 -0.11 16.50
CA ASN A 122 -9.25 0.73 17.24
C ASN A 122 -8.62 1.52 18.39
N GLN A 123 -7.29 1.55 18.49
CA GLN A 123 -6.62 2.47 19.42
C GLN A 123 -6.96 3.93 19.07
N PRO A 124 -7.03 4.83 20.06
CA PRO A 124 -7.43 6.23 19.84
C PRO A 124 -6.65 6.94 18.73
N GLY A 125 -5.38 6.57 18.53
CA GLY A 125 -4.50 7.17 17.51
C GLY A 125 -4.86 6.86 16.05
N TYR A 126 -5.68 5.85 15.77
CA TYR A 126 -6.13 5.51 14.41
C TYR A 126 -7.64 5.40 14.30
N SER A 127 -8.30 4.88 15.34
CA SER A 127 -9.76 4.80 15.46
C SER A 127 -10.44 4.29 14.18
N CYS A 128 -10.01 3.14 13.68
CA CYS A 128 -10.49 2.59 12.42
C CYS A 128 -11.97 2.11 12.44
N GLY A 129 -12.62 2.04 13.61
CA GLY A 129 -14.04 1.69 13.72
C GLY A 129 -14.35 0.23 13.41
N ILE A 130 -13.39 -0.68 13.61
CA ILE A 130 -13.53 -2.10 13.27
C ILE A 130 -14.48 -2.78 14.27
N LYS A 131 -15.73 -3.03 13.87
CA LYS A 131 -16.75 -3.67 14.72
C LYS A 131 -16.45 -5.15 14.99
N LYS A 132 -16.19 -5.93 13.94
CA LYS A 132 -15.90 -7.37 14.02
C LYS A 132 -14.54 -7.67 13.41
N ALA A 133 -13.74 -8.52 14.05
CA ALA A 133 -12.38 -8.81 13.60
C ALA A 133 -12.35 -9.38 12.16
N LYS A 134 -13.36 -10.16 11.78
CA LYS A 134 -13.50 -10.69 10.40
C LYS A 134 -13.59 -9.62 9.31
N HIS A 135 -14.01 -8.39 9.65
CA HIS A 135 -14.06 -7.28 8.67
C HIS A 135 -12.67 -6.87 8.18
N LEU A 136 -11.60 -7.20 8.92
CA LEU A 136 -10.23 -6.95 8.48
C LEU A 136 -9.77 -7.85 7.32
N HIS A 137 -10.60 -8.83 6.91
CA HIS A 137 -10.40 -9.61 5.69
C HIS A 137 -10.99 -8.95 4.44
N ASP A 138 -11.65 -7.82 4.59
CA ASP A 138 -12.17 -7.01 3.49
C ASP A 138 -11.17 -5.89 3.17
N PRO A 139 -10.51 -5.91 1.99
CA PRO A 139 -9.60 -4.85 1.56
C PRO A 139 -10.19 -3.44 1.62
N ALA A 140 -11.50 -3.28 1.37
CA ALA A 140 -12.19 -1.98 1.41
C ALA A 140 -12.22 -1.37 2.83
N ILE A 141 -12.16 -2.22 3.86
CA ILE A 141 -12.08 -1.81 5.27
C ILE A 141 -10.61 -1.78 5.74
N HIS A 142 -9.82 -2.74 5.27
CA HIS A 142 -8.46 -2.98 5.71
C HIS A 142 -7.49 -1.87 5.26
N LEU A 143 -7.51 -1.53 3.97
CA LEU A 143 -6.53 -0.61 3.38
C LEU A 143 -6.66 0.83 3.90
N PRO A 144 -7.86 1.40 4.08
CA PRO A 144 -8.00 2.71 4.75
C PRO A 144 -7.47 2.72 6.18
N CYS A 145 -7.65 1.63 6.94
CA CYS A 145 -7.09 1.52 8.28
C CYS A 145 -5.55 1.47 8.26
N ALA A 146 -4.97 0.71 7.32
CA ALA A 146 -3.53 0.66 7.14
C ALA A 146 -2.94 2.06 6.83
N VAL A 147 -3.60 2.83 5.97
CA VAL A 147 -3.20 4.22 5.67
C VAL A 147 -3.23 5.08 6.93
N LYS A 148 -4.28 5.00 7.77
CA LYS A 148 -4.35 5.75 9.04
C LYS A 148 -3.18 5.40 9.98
N ILE A 149 -2.88 4.11 10.12
CA ILE A 149 -1.77 3.64 10.97
C ILE A 149 -0.43 4.18 10.47
N LEU A 150 -0.18 4.07 9.17
CA LEU A 150 1.06 4.55 8.57
C LEU A 150 1.18 6.08 8.69
N SER A 151 0.11 6.82 8.36
CA SER A 151 0.05 8.28 8.47
C SER A 151 0.41 8.77 9.87
N LYS A 152 -0.16 8.12 10.90
CA LYS A 152 0.11 8.47 12.29
C LYS A 152 1.59 8.36 12.65
N TRP A 153 2.24 7.26 12.28
CA TRP A 153 3.62 7.05 12.68
C TRP A 153 4.66 7.76 11.82
N VAL A 154 4.43 7.82 10.51
CA VAL A 154 5.29 8.60 9.62
C VAL A 154 5.19 10.08 9.98
N GLY A 155 3.98 10.58 10.23
CA GLY A 155 3.76 11.96 10.68
C GLY A 155 4.41 12.26 12.03
N ALA A 156 4.36 11.34 12.98
CA ALA A 156 4.95 11.52 14.31
C ALA A 156 6.49 11.44 14.31
N ASP A 157 7.08 10.54 13.53
CA ASP A 157 8.52 10.29 13.58
C ASP A 157 9.32 10.95 12.44
N HIS A 158 8.66 11.47 11.42
CA HIS A 158 9.26 12.03 10.20
C HIS A 158 10.21 11.06 9.47
N VAL A 159 9.95 9.76 9.58
CA VAL A 159 10.65 8.69 8.85
C VAL A 159 9.64 7.61 8.44
N ILE A 160 9.91 6.91 7.33
CA ILE A 160 9.10 5.78 6.88
C ILE A 160 9.41 4.53 7.68
N ALA A 161 10.69 4.23 7.88
CA ALA A 161 11.14 2.95 8.43
C ALA A 161 12.02 3.11 9.66
N SER A 162 12.25 1.98 10.33
CA SER A 162 13.17 1.86 11.45
C SER A 162 14.47 1.22 10.99
N TYR A 163 15.59 1.83 11.36
CA TYR A 163 16.94 1.41 10.99
C TYR A 163 17.70 0.84 12.19
N LYS A 164 18.77 0.09 11.92
CA LYS A 164 19.72 -0.37 12.94
C LYS A 164 20.28 0.85 13.71
N GLY A 165 20.43 0.69 15.02
CA GLY A 165 20.88 1.77 15.91
C GLY A 165 19.77 2.71 16.41
N ASN A 166 18.53 2.62 15.91
CA ASN A 166 17.42 3.33 16.56
C ASN A 166 17.12 2.73 17.94
N LYS A 167 17.12 3.57 18.99
CA LYS A 167 16.80 3.15 20.37
C LYS A 167 15.39 2.55 20.53
N LYS A 168 14.45 2.97 19.68
CA LYS A 168 13.07 2.47 19.59
C LYS A 168 12.68 2.41 18.13
N ASN A 169 11.73 1.53 17.80
CA ASN A 169 11.16 1.49 16.45
C ASN A 169 10.53 2.85 16.09
N ARG A 170 10.65 3.25 14.82
CA ARG A 170 10.15 4.52 14.27
C ARG A 170 9.38 4.31 12.97
N GLY A 171 8.61 5.31 12.55
CA GLY A 171 7.82 5.30 11.33
C GLY A 171 6.83 4.13 11.32
N GLY A 172 6.54 3.62 10.12
CA GLY A 172 5.75 2.40 9.97
C GLY A 172 6.38 1.18 10.67
N GLY A 173 7.69 1.19 10.92
CA GLY A 173 8.39 0.17 11.71
C GLY A 173 7.90 0.04 13.16
N ARG A 174 7.18 1.04 13.70
CA ARG A 174 6.49 0.93 15.00
C ARG A 174 5.37 -0.11 15.00
N TYR A 175 4.73 -0.31 13.87
CA TYR A 175 3.62 -1.25 13.72
C TYR A 175 4.05 -2.50 12.95
N TRP A 176 4.67 -2.32 11.78
CA TRP A 176 5.02 -3.42 10.88
C TRP A 176 6.48 -3.84 11.02
N ALA A 177 6.69 -5.14 11.20
CA ALA A 177 8.02 -5.73 11.28
C ALA A 177 8.77 -5.60 9.95
N VAL A 178 8.07 -5.64 8.81
CA VAL A 178 8.70 -5.55 7.47
C VAL A 178 9.34 -4.19 7.21
N LEU A 179 8.96 -3.15 7.94
CA LEU A 179 9.56 -1.81 7.89
C LEU A 179 10.66 -1.60 8.96
N GLN A 180 11.14 -2.66 9.58
CA GLN A 180 12.31 -2.64 10.45
C GLN A 180 13.48 -3.29 9.72
N GLU A 181 14.57 -2.54 9.51
CA GLU A 181 15.76 -2.99 8.79
C GLU A 181 16.31 -4.32 9.31
N LYS A 182 16.27 -4.53 10.63
CA LYS A 182 16.73 -5.77 11.28
C LYS A 182 16.01 -7.05 10.82
N ASN A 183 14.80 -6.94 10.24
CA ASN A 183 14.01 -8.07 9.78
C ASN A 183 14.24 -8.39 8.28
N GLY A 184 15.14 -7.67 7.60
CA GLY A 184 15.65 -8.02 6.27
C GLY A 184 14.71 -7.78 5.08
N ARG A 185 13.47 -7.34 5.30
CA ARG A 185 12.50 -7.08 4.20
C ARG A 185 12.59 -5.67 3.62
N LEU A 186 13.12 -4.73 4.39
CA LEU A 186 13.21 -3.33 4.02
C LEU A 186 13.94 -3.06 2.68
N PRO A 187 15.06 -3.74 2.35
CA PRO A 187 15.73 -3.55 1.05
C PRO A 187 14.84 -3.90 -0.14
N ALA A 188 14.05 -4.98 -0.06
CA ALA A 188 13.15 -5.40 -1.13
C ALA A 188 12.00 -4.40 -1.32
N ILE A 189 11.38 -3.95 -0.22
CA ILE A 189 10.30 -2.94 -0.24
C ILE A 189 10.81 -1.60 -0.81
N SER A 190 12.00 -1.18 -0.37
CA SER A 190 12.66 0.02 -0.88
C SER A 190 12.99 -0.13 -2.38
N SER A 191 13.54 -1.26 -2.80
CA SER A 191 13.83 -1.54 -4.21
C SER A 191 12.57 -1.48 -5.08
N PHE A 192 11.46 -2.07 -4.65
CA PHE A 192 10.19 -1.99 -5.36
C PHE A 192 9.75 -0.53 -5.56
N THR A 193 9.69 0.24 -4.47
CA THR A 193 9.24 1.65 -4.52
C THR A 193 10.15 2.53 -5.36
N ARG A 194 11.48 2.34 -5.29
CA ARG A 194 12.45 3.06 -6.13
C ARG A 194 12.24 2.81 -7.62
N ASN A 195 11.74 1.62 -7.96
CA ASN A 195 11.51 1.20 -9.33
C ASN A 195 10.10 1.53 -9.85
N LEU A 196 9.24 2.15 -9.04
CA LEU A 196 7.98 2.71 -9.53
C LEU A 196 8.27 3.75 -10.61
N PRO A 197 7.44 3.86 -11.67
CA PRO A 197 7.64 4.84 -12.73
C PRO A 197 7.80 6.28 -12.21
N VAL A 198 7.09 6.64 -11.14
CA VAL A 198 7.18 7.97 -10.50
C VAL A 198 8.48 8.22 -9.74
N CYS A 199 9.19 7.16 -9.33
CA CYS A 199 10.39 7.25 -8.48
C CYS A 199 11.71 7.09 -9.23
N ARG A 200 11.66 6.64 -10.50
CA ARG A 200 12.84 6.56 -11.35
C ARG A 200 13.32 7.96 -11.68
N LYS A 201 14.63 8.17 -11.62
CA LYS A 201 15.23 9.34 -12.27
C LYS A 201 15.07 9.11 -13.77
N GLY A 202 14.49 10.10 -14.46
CA GLY A 202 14.48 10.14 -15.92
C GLY A 202 15.89 10.24 -16.48
#